data_AF-Q2NC19-F1
#
_entry.id   AF-Q2NC19-F1
#
_cell.length_a   1.000
_cell.length_b   1.000
_cell.length_c   1.000
_cell.angle_alpha   90.00
_cell.angle_beta   90.00
_cell.angle_gamma   90.00
#
_symmetry.space_group_name_H-M   'P 1'
#
loop_
_entity.id
_entity.type
_entity.pdbx_description
1 polymer ?
#
loop_
_entity_poly.entity_id
_entity_poly.type
_entity_poly.pdbx_seq_one_letter_code
_entity_poly.pdbx_strand_id
1 'polypeptide(L)' 'MYTRSFFQTKLGQAALASIAAMTAFVALSTQLQAPPAFAAPIAYEQVEAA' A
#
# COMPACT_ATOMS: atom_id res chain seq x y z
N MET A 1 -12.80 -8.24 21.79
CA MET A 1 -11.36 -8.53 21.56
C MET A 1 -10.69 -7.36 20.84
N TYR A 2 -10.55 -6.21 21.51
CA TYR A 2 -9.73 -5.09 21.03
C TYR A 2 -9.03 -4.48 22.23
N THR A 3 -8.17 -5.28 22.85
CA THR A 3 -7.53 -4.91 24.11
C THR A 3 -6.28 -4.13 23.74
N ARG A 4 -6.28 -2.81 23.96
CA ARG A 4 -5.10 -1.94 23.83
C ARG A 4 -3.84 -2.50 24.50
N SER A 5 -4.01 -3.41 25.47
CA SER A 5 -2.93 -4.20 26.08
C SER A 5 -2.09 -5.00 25.08
N PHE A 6 -2.66 -5.53 23.98
CA PHE A 6 -1.89 -6.23 22.94
C PHE A 6 -0.82 -5.33 22.32
N PHE A 7 -1.17 -4.07 22.07
CA PHE A 7 -0.22 -3.07 21.54
C PHE A 7 0.86 -2.65 22.54
N GLN A 8 0.71 -2.93 23.84
CA GLN A 8 1.77 -2.71 24.83
C GLN A 8 2.78 -3.86 24.90
N THR A 9 2.46 -5.01 24.30
CA THR A 9 3.40 -6.13 24.21
C THR A 9 4.49 -5.85 23.18
N LYS A 10 5.66 -6.48 23.32
CA LYS A 10 6.75 -6.36 22.33
C LYS A 10 6.32 -6.78 20.93
N LEU A 11 5.44 -7.80 20.84
CA LEU A 11 4.87 -8.25 19.57
C LEU A 11 3.94 -7.20 18.96
N GLY A 12 3.07 -6.59 19.76
CA GLY A 12 2.18 -5.52 19.30
C GLY A 12 2.92 -4.25 18.90
N GLN A 13 4.00 -3.90 19.60
CA GLN A 13 4.89 -2.79 19.22
C GLN A 13 5.63 -3.08 17.91
N ALA A 14 6.15 -4.30 17.71
CA ALA A 14 6.76 -4.70 16.44
C ALA A 14 5.76 -4.67 15.28
N ALA A 15 4.53 -5.14 15.51
CA ALA A 15 3.45 -5.09 14.52
C ALA A 15 3.10 -3.64 14.16
N LEU A 16 2.97 -2.75 15.16
CA LEU A 16 2.73 -1.32 14.91
C LEU A 16 3.89 -0.65 14.17
N ALA A 17 5.13 -0.99 14.50
CA ALA A 17 6.29 -0.47 13.79
C ALA A 17 6.30 -0.89 12.31
N SER A 18 5.95 -2.14 12.01
CA SER A 18 5.84 -2.64 10.62
C SER A 18 4.71 -1.94 9.86
N ILE A 19 3.53 -1.80 10.48
CA ILE A 19 2.40 -1.07 9.91
C ILE A 19 2.81 0.39 9.66
N ALA A 20 3.41 1.05 10.64
CA ALA A 20 3.87 2.42 10.52
C ALA A 20 4.87 2.59 9.36
N ALA A 21 5.85 1.68 9.25
CA ALA A 21 6.80 1.69 8.14
C ALA A 21 6.12 1.53 6.77
N MET A 22 5.18 0.59 6.64
CA MET A 22 4.37 0.42 5.43
C MET A 22 3.57 1.68 5.11
N THR A 23 2.90 2.29 6.10
CA THR A 23 2.13 3.52 5.88
C THR A 23 3.00 4.72 5.52
N ALA A 24 4.18 4.85 6.12
CA ALA A 24 5.14 5.89 5.80
C ALA A 24 5.67 5.72 4.37
N PHE A 25 5.97 4.48 3.96
CA PHE A 25 6.36 4.19 2.59
C PHE A 25 5.23 4.52 1.61
N VAL A 26 4.01 4.06 1.86
CA VAL A 26 2.84 4.36 1.01
C VAL A 26 2.59 5.86 0.92
N ALA A 27 2.61 6.60 2.04
CA ALA A 27 2.38 8.04 2.04
C ALA A 27 3.49 8.82 1.31
N LEU A 28 4.74 8.37 1.41
CA LEU A 28 5.83 8.91 0.61
C LEU A 28 5.64 8.56 -0.88
N SER A 29 5.26 7.33 -1.18
CA SER A 29 4.91 6.89 -2.53
C SER A 29 3.77 7.72 -3.10
N THR A 30 2.70 8.02 -2.35
CA THR A 30 1.58 8.85 -2.86
C THR A 30 2.00 10.28 -3.16
N GLN A 31 3.00 10.81 -2.46
CA GLN A 31 3.57 12.14 -2.74
C GLN A 31 4.51 12.12 -3.94
N LEU A 32 5.22 11.00 -4.16
CA LEU A 32 6.11 10.78 -5.30
C LEU A 32 5.40 10.22 -6.54
N GLN A 33 4.18 9.69 -6.38
CA GLN A 33 3.31 9.28 -7.46
C GLN A 33 2.86 10.57 -8.13
N ALA A 34 3.70 11.06 -9.06
CA ALA A 34 3.30 12.01 -10.08
C ALA A 34 1.93 11.56 -10.62
N PRO A 35 1.02 12.52 -10.93
CA PRO A 35 -0.33 12.21 -11.39
C PRO A 35 -0.28 11.10 -12.44
N PRO A 36 -1.28 10.19 -12.50
CA PRO A 36 -1.29 9.02 -13.38
C PRO A 36 -1.33 9.43 -14.86
N ALA A 37 -0.25 9.99 -15.35
CA ALA A 37 0.04 10.26 -16.75
C ALA A 37 0.68 9.02 -17.42
N PHE A 38 1.06 8.02 -16.62
CA PHE A 38 1.64 6.75 -17.07
C PHE A 38 0.80 5.51 -16.75
N ALA A 39 -0.42 5.68 -16.22
CA ALA A 39 -1.46 4.68 -16.45
C ALA A 39 -2.05 4.95 -17.83
N ALA A 40 -1.22 4.80 -18.88
CA ALA A 40 -1.77 4.61 -20.21
C ALA A 40 -2.74 3.43 -20.10
N PRO A 41 -4.01 3.57 -20.47
CA PRO A 41 -4.85 2.39 -20.62
C PRO A 41 -4.07 1.49 -21.57
N ILE A 42 -3.64 0.33 -21.10
CA ILE A 42 -3.17 -0.71 -22.00
C ILE A 42 -4.40 -1.05 -22.83
N ALA A 43 -4.52 -0.41 -23.99
CA ALA A 43 -5.45 -0.80 -25.02
C ALA A 43 -4.98 -2.17 -25.47
N TYR A 44 -5.49 -3.20 -24.79
CA TYR A 44 -5.48 -4.53 -25.37
C TYR A 44 -6.35 -4.41 -26.62
N GLU A 45 -5.72 -4.37 -27.78
CA GLU A 45 -6.43 -4.62 -29.02
C GLU A 45 -6.87 -6.09 -28.91
N GLN A 46 -8.15 -6.33 -28.62
CA GLN A 46 -8.73 -7.66 -28.80
C GLN A 46 -8.69 -7.93 -30.30
N VAL A 47 -7.57 -8.44 -30.79
CA VAL A 47 -7.52 -9.04 -32.12
C VAL A 47 -8.29 -10.34 -31.99
N GLU A 48 -9.57 -10.26 -32.36
CA GLU A 48 -10.43 -11.40 -32.61
C GLU A 48 -9.71 -12.31 -33.60
N ALA A 49 -9.31 -13.50 -33.12
CA ALA A 49 -8.77 -14.53 -33.98
C ALA A 49 -9.93 -15.11 -34.80
N ALA A 50 -10.16 -14.53 -35.98
CA ALA A 50 -11.08 -15.02 -37.01
C ALA A 50 -10.28 -15.56 -38.21
#